data_AF-A0A7W0QY37-F1
#
_entry.id   AF-A0A7W0QY37-F1
#
_cell.length_a   1.000
_cell.length_b   1.000
_cell.length_c   1.000
_cell.angle_alpha   90.00
_cell.angle_beta   90.00
_cell.angle_gamma   90.00
#
_symmetry.space_group_name_H-M   'P 1'
#
loop_
_entity.id
_entity.type
_entity.pdbx_description
1 polymer ?
#
loop_
_entity_poly.entity_id
_entity_poly.type
_entity_poly.pdbx_seq_one_letter_code
_entity_poly.pdbx_strand_id
1 'polypeptide(L)'
;MPEATPVRPLFITAGSGVTPVMSMLRTWEIVGNMPDVVHVHYAPHRYDVIFGSELEELAGSQHRYRYEPVLTRDGADAPSTDHHFSGAQLDDLCPDWRQREVWACGPQSLLESVEEHFAAAGRAGAVHIERFRAPMADIPDDAAGGNVTFTTAGTDGTAVAALADATTPLLRVAEDAGLNPAHGCRMGICHTCDVPLAAGRVRDLRTGALRTAWRQDTVSEAPALRAA
;
A
#
# COMPACT_ATOMS: atom_id res chain seq x y z
N MET A 1 -23.21 -21.60 20.72
CA MET A 1 -22.58 -20.29 20.45
C MET A 1 -23.49 -19.59 19.46
N PRO A 2 -23.92 -18.33 19.66
CA PRO A 2 -24.77 -17.69 18.66
C PRO A 2 -23.97 -17.66 17.34
N GLU A 3 -24.55 -18.20 16.28
CA GLU A 3 -23.99 -18.15 14.93
C GLU A 3 -23.72 -16.68 14.60
N ALA A 4 -22.44 -16.32 14.49
CA ALA A 4 -22.07 -15.04 13.92
C ALA A 4 -22.73 -14.95 12.54
N THR A 5 -23.44 -13.86 12.28
CA THR A 5 -24.08 -13.63 10.98
C THR A 5 -23.03 -13.84 9.88
N PRO A 6 -23.32 -14.65 8.84
CA PRO A 6 -22.36 -14.88 7.78
C PRO A 6 -21.95 -13.56 7.16
N VAL A 7 -20.64 -13.33 7.10
CA VAL A 7 -20.10 -12.12 6.48
C VAL A 7 -20.44 -12.14 5.00
N ARG A 8 -20.95 -11.02 4.46
CA ARG A 8 -21.21 -10.81 3.03
C ARG A 8 -20.18 -9.83 2.47
N PRO A 9 -19.10 -10.31 1.84
CA PRO A 9 -18.03 -9.45 1.36
C PRO A 9 -18.43 -8.61 0.15
N LEU A 10 -18.02 -7.35 0.17
CA LEU A 10 -17.87 -6.50 -0.99
C LEU A 10 -16.38 -6.19 -1.15
N PHE A 11 -15.78 -6.74 -2.20
CA PHE A 11 -14.41 -6.42 -2.58
C PHE A 11 -14.40 -5.25 -3.56
N ILE A 12 -13.62 -4.22 -3.26
CA ILE A 12 -13.38 -3.08 -4.16
C ILE A 12 -11.88 -3.02 -4.43
N THR A 13 -11.44 -3.57 -5.55
CA THR A 13 -10.01 -3.71 -5.82
C THR A 13 -9.58 -3.03 -7.11
N ALA A 14 -8.29 -2.74 -7.23
CA ALA A 14 -7.73 -2.22 -8.48
C ALA A 14 -6.28 -2.68 -8.68
N GLY A 15 -5.93 -3.00 -9.93
CA GLY A 15 -4.59 -3.50 -10.29
C GLY A 15 -4.18 -4.69 -9.41
N SER A 16 -2.96 -4.67 -8.86
CA SER A 16 -2.47 -5.75 -7.99
C SER A 16 -3.21 -5.90 -6.66
N GLY A 17 -4.10 -4.96 -6.31
CA GLY A 17 -4.94 -5.05 -5.12
C GLY A 17 -5.94 -6.22 -5.15
N VAL A 18 -6.11 -6.88 -6.30
CA VAL A 18 -6.89 -8.13 -6.40
C VAL A 18 -6.19 -9.32 -5.73
N THR A 19 -4.88 -9.28 -5.51
CA THR A 19 -4.10 -10.41 -4.99
C THR A 19 -4.57 -10.96 -3.63
N PRO A 20 -4.82 -10.15 -2.57
CA PRO A 20 -5.37 -10.68 -1.33
C PRO A 20 -6.77 -11.27 -1.52
N VAL A 21 -7.61 -10.65 -2.36
CA VAL A 21 -8.97 -11.13 -2.67
C VAL A 21 -8.93 -12.48 -3.38
N MET A 22 -8.04 -12.66 -4.35
CA MET A 22 -7.86 -13.93 -5.05
C MET A 22 -7.47 -15.05 -4.08
N SER A 23 -6.62 -14.76 -3.08
CA SER A 23 -6.26 -15.73 -2.03
C SER A 23 -7.48 -16.16 -1.20
N MET A 24 -8.35 -15.23 -0.85
CA MET A 24 -9.60 -15.51 -0.12
C MET A 24 -10.56 -16.33 -0.97
N LEU A 25 -10.78 -15.94 -2.22
CA LEU A 25 -11.66 -16.64 -3.17
C LEU A 25 -11.22 -18.09 -3.40
N ARG A 26 -9.93 -18.32 -3.69
CA ARG A 26 -9.37 -19.68 -3.85
C ARG A 26 -9.58 -20.54 -2.61
N THR A 27 -9.38 -19.95 -1.43
CA THR A 27 -9.57 -20.68 -0.16
C THR A 27 -11.01 -21.10 0.02
N TRP A 28 -11.97 -20.22 -0.26
CA TRP A 28 -13.39 -20.54 -0.16
C TRP A 28 -13.87 -21.53 -1.21
N GLU A 29 -13.32 -21.48 -2.42
CA GLU A 29 -13.57 -22.48 -3.46
C GLU A 29 -13.07 -23.85 -3.02
N ILE A 30 -11.82 -23.96 -2.54
CA ILE A 30 -11.21 -25.22 -2.09
C ILE A 30 -12.02 -25.83 -0.92
N VAL A 31 -12.47 -25.01 0.02
CA VAL A 31 -13.26 -25.46 1.18
C VAL A 31 -14.73 -25.74 0.80
N GLY A 32 -15.17 -25.29 -0.38
CA GLY A 32 -16.56 -25.45 -0.83
C GLY A 32 -17.56 -24.59 -0.04
N ASN A 33 -17.10 -23.45 0.50
CA ASN A 33 -17.91 -22.58 1.36
C ASN A 33 -17.81 -21.10 0.91
N MET A 34 -18.19 -20.83 -0.34
CA MET A 34 -18.22 -19.48 -0.90
C MET A 34 -19.34 -18.65 -0.23
N PRO A 35 -19.01 -17.53 0.46
CA PRO A 35 -20.02 -16.61 0.97
C PRO A 35 -20.68 -15.83 -0.18
N ASP A 36 -21.73 -15.07 0.12
CA ASP A 36 -22.30 -14.10 -0.83
C ASP A 36 -21.32 -12.93 -1.02
N VAL A 37 -20.58 -12.98 -2.13
CA VAL A 37 -19.51 -12.05 -2.48
C VAL A 37 -19.91 -11.21 -3.68
N VAL A 38 -19.65 -9.91 -3.59
CA VAL A 38 -19.60 -9.00 -4.73
C VAL A 38 -18.18 -8.49 -4.86
N HIS A 39 -17.62 -8.52 -6.06
CA HIS A 39 -16.26 -8.08 -6.33
C HIS A 39 -16.24 -7.10 -7.49
N VAL A 40 -16.05 -5.83 -7.17
CA VAL A 40 -15.84 -4.75 -8.13
C VAL A 40 -14.34 -4.56 -8.32
N HIS A 41 -13.85 -4.74 -9.55
CA HIS A 41 -12.43 -4.65 -9.87
C HIS A 41 -12.14 -3.64 -10.96
N TYR A 42 -11.27 -2.66 -10.69
CA TYR A 42 -10.87 -1.64 -11.66
C TYR A 42 -9.54 -1.98 -12.33
N ALA A 43 -9.52 -1.92 -13.66
CA ALA A 43 -8.31 -2.03 -14.47
C ALA A 43 -8.37 -1.09 -15.68
N PRO A 44 -7.24 -0.72 -16.32
CA PRO A 44 -7.28 0.08 -17.55
C PRO A 44 -7.95 -0.66 -18.70
N HIS A 45 -7.48 -1.87 -19.02
CA HIS A 45 -8.04 -2.71 -20.09
C HIS A 45 -8.27 -4.13 -19.57
N ARG A 46 -9.04 -4.94 -20.31
CA ARG A 46 -9.29 -6.34 -19.91
C ARG A 46 -8.00 -7.15 -19.71
N TYR A 47 -6.99 -6.93 -20.54
CA TYR A 47 -5.70 -7.64 -20.44
C TYR A 47 -4.84 -7.19 -19.24
N ASP A 48 -5.18 -6.08 -18.59
CA ASP A 48 -4.50 -5.61 -17.38
C ASP A 48 -5.08 -6.25 -16.10
N VAL A 49 -6.20 -6.97 -16.22
CA VAL A 49 -6.84 -7.65 -15.08
C VAL A 49 -5.99 -8.86 -14.68
N ILE A 50 -5.29 -8.72 -13.56
CA ILE A 50 -4.55 -9.83 -12.95
C ILE A 50 -5.57 -10.90 -12.52
N PHE A 51 -5.32 -12.15 -12.92
CA PHE A 51 -6.23 -13.29 -12.74
C PHE A 51 -7.56 -13.17 -13.51
N GLY A 52 -7.66 -12.34 -14.55
CA GLY A 52 -8.92 -12.07 -15.26
C GLY A 52 -9.70 -13.32 -15.67
N SER A 53 -9.06 -14.28 -16.36
CA SER A 53 -9.72 -15.53 -16.77
C SER A 53 -10.19 -16.36 -15.58
N GLU A 54 -9.40 -16.45 -14.51
CA GLU A 54 -9.74 -17.21 -13.31
C GLU A 54 -10.91 -16.58 -12.54
N LEU A 55 -10.97 -15.25 -12.48
CA LEU A 55 -12.09 -14.50 -11.88
C LEU A 55 -13.38 -14.71 -12.68
N GLU A 56 -13.31 -14.74 -14.01
CA GLU A 56 -14.45 -15.04 -14.87
C GLU A 56 -14.92 -16.49 -14.71
N GLU A 57 -14.00 -17.45 -14.66
CA GLU A 57 -14.30 -18.87 -14.42
C GLU A 57 -14.94 -19.10 -13.04
N LEU A 58 -14.42 -18.46 -12.00
CA LEU A 58 -15.02 -18.46 -10.67
C LEU A 58 -16.44 -17.89 -10.69
N ALA A 59 -16.65 -16.75 -11.35
CA ALA A 59 -17.99 -16.13 -11.44
C ALA A 59 -18.98 -17.02 -12.22
N GLY A 60 -18.50 -17.75 -13.23
CA GLY A 60 -19.30 -18.70 -14.00
C GLY A 60 -19.64 -20.00 -13.25
N SER A 61 -18.80 -20.42 -12.30
CA SER A 61 -18.96 -21.69 -11.56
C SER A 61 -19.55 -21.51 -10.16
N GLN A 62 -19.37 -20.36 -9.53
CA GLN A 62 -19.78 -20.09 -8.16
C GLN A 62 -20.98 -19.14 -8.11
N HIS A 63 -22.19 -19.68 -7.95
CA HIS A 63 -23.44 -18.92 -7.87
C HIS A 63 -23.49 -17.79 -6.81
N ARG A 64 -22.62 -17.82 -5.79
CA ARG A 64 -22.54 -16.82 -4.72
C ARG A 64 -21.43 -15.78 -4.92
N TYR A 65 -20.69 -15.85 -6.02
CA TYR A 65 -19.64 -14.91 -6.35
C TYR A 65 -20.04 -14.10 -7.58
N ARG A 66 -20.29 -12.80 -7.39
CA ARG A 66 -20.55 -11.85 -8.48
C ARG A 66 -19.31 -11.02 -8.74
N TYR A 67 -18.82 -11.06 -9.98
CA TYR A 67 -17.65 -10.33 -10.43
C TYR A 67 -18.04 -9.21 -11.40
N GLU A 68 -17.63 -7.98 -11.09
CA GLU A 68 -17.94 -6.75 -11.82
C GLU A 68 -16.63 -6.06 -12.24
N PRO A 69 -16.06 -6.39 -13.41
CA PRO A 69 -14.89 -5.70 -13.94
C PRO A 69 -15.27 -4.32 -14.47
N VAL A 70 -14.58 -3.28 -13.99
CA VAL A 70 -14.71 -1.89 -14.47
C VAL A 70 -13.44 -1.51 -15.23
N LEU A 71 -13.58 -1.33 -16.54
CA LEU A 71 -12.46 -1.02 -17.43
C LEU A 71 -12.40 0.49 -17.69
N THR A 72 -11.31 1.12 -17.29
CA THR A 72 -11.19 2.59 -17.28
C THR A 72 -10.72 3.20 -18.60
N ARG A 73 -10.21 2.36 -19.53
CA ARG A 73 -9.65 2.78 -20.82
C ARG A 73 -10.04 1.87 -21.99
N ASP A 74 -10.92 0.90 -21.78
CA ASP A 74 -11.34 -0.03 -22.83
C ASP A 74 -12.55 0.56 -23.60
N GLY A 75 -12.36 0.90 -24.88
CA GLY A 75 -13.46 1.35 -25.76
C GLY A 75 -13.62 2.87 -25.98
N ALA A 76 -12.71 3.72 -25.49
CA ALA A 76 -12.75 5.16 -25.76
C ALA A 76 -11.37 5.73 -26.09
N ASP A 77 -11.30 6.62 -27.10
CA ASP A 77 -10.09 7.39 -27.46
C ASP A 77 -9.67 8.41 -26.38
N ALA A 78 -10.44 8.52 -25.28
CA ALA A 78 -10.17 9.42 -24.16
C ALA A 78 -10.55 8.77 -22.80
N PRO A 79 -9.80 9.04 -21.73
CA PRO A 79 -10.16 8.59 -20.38
C PRO A 79 -11.48 9.23 -19.95
N SER A 80 -12.53 8.42 -19.76
CA SER A 80 -13.78 8.88 -19.13
C SER A 80 -13.67 8.78 -17.62
N THR A 81 -14.09 9.82 -16.90
CA THR A 81 -14.26 9.81 -15.44
C THR A 81 -15.38 8.88 -14.98
N ASP A 82 -16.27 8.46 -15.89
CA ASP A 82 -17.41 7.58 -15.59
C ASP A 82 -16.98 6.16 -15.18
N HIS A 83 -15.72 5.82 -15.39
CA HIS A 83 -15.16 4.51 -15.05
C HIS A 83 -14.34 4.52 -13.75
N HIS A 84 -14.20 5.66 -13.08
CA HIS A 84 -13.65 5.70 -11.72
C HIS A 84 -14.74 5.41 -10.69
N PHE A 85 -14.32 4.99 -9.49
CA PHE A 85 -15.25 4.73 -8.40
C PHE A 85 -16.11 5.96 -8.09
N SER A 86 -17.43 5.74 -8.02
CA SER A 86 -18.38 6.72 -7.54
C SER A 86 -19.51 6.01 -6.78
N GLY A 87 -20.17 6.74 -5.89
CA GLY A 87 -21.32 6.21 -5.16
C GLY A 87 -22.46 5.76 -6.08
N ALA A 88 -22.71 6.49 -7.17
CA ALA A 88 -23.72 6.13 -8.16
C ALA A 88 -23.40 4.81 -8.86
N GLN A 89 -22.14 4.64 -9.30
CA GLN A 89 -21.69 3.38 -9.88
C GLN A 89 -21.79 2.23 -8.86
N LEU A 90 -21.46 2.46 -7.60
CA LEU A 90 -21.59 1.45 -6.56
C LEU A 90 -23.05 1.07 -6.29
N ASP A 91 -23.98 2.03 -6.31
CA ASP A 91 -25.41 1.79 -6.17
C ASP A 91 -25.93 0.91 -7.33
N ASP A 92 -25.40 1.05 -8.55
CA ASP A 92 -25.74 0.21 -9.70
C ASP A 92 -25.13 -1.21 -9.62
N LEU A 93 -23.83 -1.32 -9.33
CA LEU A 93 -23.10 -2.60 -9.29
C LEU A 93 -23.43 -3.45 -8.05
N CYS A 94 -23.73 -2.79 -6.93
CA CYS A 94 -23.98 -3.43 -5.65
C CYS A 94 -25.07 -2.69 -4.84
N PRO A 95 -26.35 -2.76 -5.23
CA PRO A 95 -27.43 -2.01 -4.57
C PRO A 95 -27.57 -2.27 -3.05
N ASP A 96 -27.13 -3.44 -2.59
CA ASP A 96 -27.16 -3.85 -1.19
C ASP A 96 -25.84 -3.59 -0.44
N TRP A 97 -24.92 -2.78 -1.00
CA TRP A 97 -23.60 -2.50 -0.42
C TRP A 97 -23.70 -2.04 1.04
N ARG A 98 -24.78 -1.32 1.40
CA ARG A 98 -25.10 -0.84 2.76
C ARG A 98 -25.27 -1.95 3.81
N GLN A 99 -25.32 -3.21 3.39
CA GLN A 99 -25.47 -4.37 4.25
C GLN A 99 -24.29 -5.36 4.18
N ARG A 100 -23.21 -4.97 3.49
CA ARG A 100 -22.01 -5.77 3.25
C ARG A 100 -20.82 -5.25 4.05
N GLU A 101 -19.89 -6.14 4.38
CA GLU A 101 -18.56 -5.79 4.90
C GLU A 101 -17.64 -5.53 3.71
N VAL A 102 -16.85 -4.46 3.76
CA VAL A 102 -16.10 -3.97 2.60
C VAL A 102 -14.62 -4.18 2.80
N TRP A 103 -13.98 -4.81 1.82
CA TRP A 103 -12.53 -4.90 1.73
C TRP A 103 -12.08 -4.17 0.48
N ALA A 104 -11.31 -3.10 0.65
CA ALA A 104 -10.78 -2.36 -0.48
C ALA A 104 -9.26 -2.35 -0.51
N CYS A 105 -8.72 -2.51 -1.72
CA CYS A 105 -7.28 -2.56 -1.93
C CYS A 105 -6.93 -2.09 -3.34
N GLY A 106 -6.10 -1.05 -3.45
CA GLY A 106 -5.77 -0.45 -4.74
C GLY A 106 -4.97 0.85 -4.61
N PRO A 107 -4.93 1.67 -5.67
CA PRO A 107 -4.31 3.00 -5.63
C PRO A 107 -4.94 3.91 -4.57
N GLN A 108 -4.14 4.83 -4.03
CA GLN A 108 -4.55 5.74 -2.95
C GLN A 108 -5.86 6.50 -3.27
N SER A 109 -6.00 7.03 -4.48
CA SER A 109 -7.20 7.77 -4.89
C SER A 109 -8.48 6.95 -4.86
N LEU A 110 -8.42 5.65 -5.19
CA LEU A 110 -9.56 4.74 -5.06
C LEU A 110 -9.91 4.54 -3.59
N LEU A 111 -8.91 4.29 -2.75
CA LEU A 111 -9.11 4.02 -1.33
C LEU A 111 -9.70 5.25 -0.60
N GLU A 112 -9.20 6.45 -0.89
CA GLU A 112 -9.75 7.71 -0.37
C GLU A 112 -11.20 7.89 -0.79
N SER A 113 -11.52 7.65 -2.07
CA SER A 113 -12.90 7.77 -2.57
C SER A 113 -13.85 6.77 -1.89
N VAL A 114 -13.40 5.55 -1.64
CA VAL A 114 -14.16 4.54 -0.89
C VAL A 114 -14.37 4.96 0.56
N GLU A 115 -13.30 5.39 1.25
CA GLU A 115 -13.38 5.84 2.65
C GLU A 115 -14.34 7.02 2.80
N GLU A 116 -14.23 8.03 1.94
CA GLU A 116 -15.11 9.21 1.93
C GLU A 116 -16.57 8.81 1.71
N HIS A 117 -16.84 7.97 0.70
CA HIS A 117 -18.20 7.55 0.38
C HIS A 117 -18.86 6.78 1.53
N PHE A 118 -18.14 5.83 2.13
CA PHE A 118 -18.66 5.03 3.24
C PHE A 118 -18.75 5.82 4.54
N ALA A 119 -17.84 6.76 4.80
CA ALA A 119 -17.93 7.68 5.92
C ALA A 119 -19.16 8.58 5.82
N ALA A 120 -19.43 9.15 4.64
CA ALA A 120 -20.61 9.97 4.38
C ALA A 120 -21.93 9.21 4.61
N ALA A 121 -21.92 7.89 4.42
CA ALA A 121 -23.06 7.02 4.69
C ALA A 121 -23.12 6.49 6.14
N GLY A 122 -22.22 6.91 7.03
CA GLY A 122 -22.16 6.44 8.41
C GLY A 122 -21.67 5.00 8.56
N ARG A 123 -20.92 4.47 7.58
CA ARG A 123 -20.46 3.08 7.50
C ARG A 123 -18.94 2.91 7.49
N ALA A 124 -18.18 3.89 7.98
CA ALA A 124 -16.72 3.82 8.05
C ALA A 124 -16.21 2.57 8.80
N GLY A 125 -16.92 2.10 9.84
CA GLY A 125 -16.52 0.92 10.61
C GLY A 125 -16.68 -0.43 9.88
N ALA A 126 -17.33 -0.45 8.71
CA ALA A 126 -17.50 -1.64 7.88
C ALA A 126 -16.47 -1.72 6.74
N VAL A 127 -15.51 -0.79 6.70
CA VAL A 127 -14.50 -0.69 5.63
C VAL A 127 -13.13 -1.13 6.16
N HIS A 128 -12.58 -2.14 5.52
CA HIS A 128 -11.25 -2.70 5.77
C HIS A 128 -10.36 -2.34 4.58
N ILE A 129 -9.32 -1.54 4.82
CA ILE A 129 -8.44 -1.07 3.76
C ILE A 129 -7.06 -1.70 3.88
N GLU A 130 -6.56 -2.26 2.77
CA GLU A 130 -5.16 -2.63 2.62
C GLU A 130 -4.44 -1.67 1.67
N ARG A 131 -3.28 -1.16 2.10
CA ARG A 131 -2.46 -0.20 1.33
C ARG A 131 -1.13 -0.84 0.98
N PHE A 132 -0.91 -1.12 -0.30
CA PHE A 132 0.36 -1.68 -0.81
C PHE A 132 1.42 -0.61 -1.14
N ARG A 133 1.14 0.67 -0.88
CA ARG A 133 2.11 1.76 -1.01
C ARG A 133 1.96 2.70 0.16
N ALA A 134 3.07 3.06 0.81
CA ALA A 134 3.05 4.16 1.76
C ALA A 134 2.85 5.47 0.99
N PRO A 135 2.03 6.41 1.51
CA PRO A 135 2.01 7.76 0.96
C PRO A 135 3.42 8.32 0.99
N MET A 136 3.80 9.04 -0.07
CA MET A 136 5.05 9.79 -0.12
C MET A 136 4.72 11.23 0.22
N ALA A 137 5.47 11.81 1.14
CA ALA A 137 5.36 13.23 1.44
C ALA A 137 5.95 14.04 0.28
N ASP A 138 5.40 15.23 0.05
CA ASP A 138 5.99 16.17 -0.89
C ASP A 138 7.42 16.50 -0.46
N ILE A 139 8.32 16.52 -1.45
CA ILE A 139 9.71 16.89 -1.24
C ILE A 139 9.78 18.41 -1.40
N PRO A 140 10.22 19.15 -0.36
CA PRO A 140 10.36 20.60 -0.46
C PRO A 140 11.26 21.02 -1.62
N ASP A 141 10.95 22.13 -2.29
CA ASP A 141 11.76 22.65 -3.40
C ASP A 141 13.20 22.98 -3.00
N ASP A 142 13.43 23.29 -1.72
CA ASP A 142 14.74 23.56 -1.14
C ASP A 142 15.45 22.29 -0.61
N ALA A 143 14.84 21.11 -0.77
CA ALA A 143 15.45 19.86 -0.37
C ALA A 143 16.68 19.58 -1.25
N ALA A 144 17.85 19.58 -0.62
CA ALA A 144 19.10 19.25 -1.26
C ALA A 144 19.52 17.81 -0.94
N GLY A 145 20.14 17.17 -1.93
CA GLY A 145 20.93 15.96 -1.73
C GLY A 145 22.21 16.22 -0.92
N GLY A 146 23.00 15.17 -0.75
CA GLY A 146 24.27 15.27 -0.04
C GLY A 146 25.07 13.97 -0.06
N ASN A 147 26.26 14.03 0.54
CA ASN A 147 27.11 12.86 0.70
C ASN A 147 26.53 11.96 1.79
N VAL A 148 26.37 10.68 1.45
CA VAL A 148 25.94 9.63 2.36
C VAL A 148 27.04 8.59 2.45
N THR A 149 27.33 8.15 3.67
CA THR A 149 28.29 7.07 3.93
C THR A 149 27.56 5.89 4.54
N PHE A 150 27.62 4.75 3.86
CA PHE A 150 27.07 3.48 4.33
C PHE A 150 28.16 2.66 5.00
N THR A 151 27.85 2.02 6.13
CA THR A 151 28.76 1.15 6.87
C THR A 151 28.18 -0.25 6.96
N THR A 152 28.94 -1.27 6.56
CA THR A 152 28.49 -2.67 6.66
C THR A 152 28.87 -3.26 8.02
N ALA A 153 27.87 -3.70 8.79
CA ALA A 153 28.12 -4.48 10.00
C ALA A 153 28.55 -5.91 9.60
N GLY A 154 29.74 -6.33 10.00
CA GLY A 154 30.21 -7.73 9.85
C GLY A 154 31.32 -7.98 8.82
N THR A 155 31.76 -6.98 8.06
CA THR A 155 32.91 -7.07 7.14
C THR A 155 33.83 -5.88 7.35
N ASP A 156 34.94 -6.08 8.08
CA ASP A 156 36.13 -5.21 8.23
C ASP A 156 35.95 -3.69 8.37
N GLY A 157 34.75 -3.19 8.68
CA GLY A 157 34.46 -1.77 8.77
C GLY A 157 34.44 -1.03 7.42
N THR A 158 34.17 -1.72 6.31
CA THR A 158 34.12 -1.07 4.98
C THR A 158 33.02 0.00 4.96
N ALA A 159 33.43 1.23 4.62
CA ALA A 159 32.56 2.37 4.43
C ALA A 159 32.50 2.72 2.94
N VAL A 160 31.28 2.85 2.40
CA VAL A 160 31.06 3.26 1.00
C VAL A 160 30.38 4.62 1.00
N ALA A 161 31.03 5.60 0.39
CA ALA A 161 30.47 6.94 0.20
C ALA A 161 29.77 7.03 -1.17
N ALA A 162 28.61 7.66 -1.20
CA ALA A 162 27.85 7.93 -2.40
C ALA A 162 27.22 9.32 -2.33
N LEU A 163 26.91 9.89 -3.50
CA LEU A 163 26.12 11.11 -3.60
C LEU A 163 24.65 10.74 -3.73
N ALA A 164 23.82 11.22 -2.80
CA ALA A 164 22.38 11.08 -2.88
C ALA A 164 21.75 12.41 -3.33
N ASP A 165 20.69 12.34 -4.13
CA ASP A 165 19.79 13.47 -4.36
C ASP A 165 18.67 13.52 -3.28
N ALA A 166 17.74 14.46 -3.40
CA ALA A 166 16.66 14.64 -2.43
C ALA A 166 15.47 13.68 -2.58
N THR A 167 15.39 12.98 -3.72
CA THR A 167 14.23 12.18 -4.18
C THR A 167 14.48 10.68 -4.17
N THR A 168 15.74 10.28 -4.38
CA THR A 168 16.13 8.89 -4.51
C THR A 168 16.20 8.24 -3.12
N PRO A 169 15.47 7.14 -2.87
CA PRO A 169 15.55 6.44 -1.59
C PRO A 169 16.97 5.96 -1.30
N LEU A 170 17.42 6.09 -0.05
CA LEU A 170 18.78 5.68 0.35
C LEU A 170 19.10 4.20 0.06
N LEU A 171 18.08 3.33 0.04
CA LEU A 171 18.23 1.94 -0.40
C LEU A 171 18.78 1.85 -1.83
N ARG A 172 18.24 2.66 -2.77
CA ARG A 172 18.70 2.68 -4.16
C ARG A 172 20.10 3.24 -4.27
N VAL A 173 20.39 4.32 -3.54
CA VAL A 173 21.75 4.89 -3.48
C VAL A 173 22.78 3.86 -2.99
N ALA A 174 22.41 3.04 -1.99
CA ALA A 174 23.27 1.96 -1.51
C ALA A 174 23.47 0.85 -2.55
N GLU A 175 22.39 0.41 -3.20
CA GLU A 175 22.42 -0.61 -4.27
C GLU A 175 23.29 -0.13 -5.45
N ASP A 176 23.13 1.12 -5.90
CA ASP A 176 23.90 1.72 -6.99
C ASP A 176 25.39 1.88 -6.61
N ALA A 177 25.68 2.02 -5.32
CA ALA A 177 27.04 2.02 -4.78
C ALA A 177 27.64 0.60 -4.58
N GLY A 178 26.93 -0.46 -5.02
CA GLY A 178 27.38 -1.84 -5.00
C GLY A 178 27.10 -2.59 -3.69
N LEU A 179 26.28 -2.04 -2.80
CA LEU A 179 25.87 -2.70 -1.56
C LEU A 179 24.60 -3.56 -1.77
N ASN A 180 24.40 -4.54 -0.90
CA ASN A 180 23.20 -5.37 -0.91
C ASN A 180 22.55 -5.43 0.48
N PRO A 181 21.99 -4.32 0.99
CA PRO A 181 21.27 -4.31 2.26
C PRO A 181 20.03 -5.22 2.19
N ALA A 182 19.60 -5.76 3.32
CA ALA A 182 18.35 -6.51 3.41
C ALA A 182 17.19 -5.62 2.94
N HIS A 183 16.32 -6.14 2.07
CA HIS A 183 15.18 -5.39 1.54
C HIS A 183 14.04 -6.32 1.14
N GLY A 184 12.84 -5.76 1.00
CA GLY A 184 11.63 -6.49 0.60
C GLY A 184 10.71 -5.64 -0.26
N CYS A 185 9.80 -4.89 0.37
CA CYS A 185 8.71 -4.18 -0.33
C CYS A 185 9.16 -3.02 -1.23
N ARG A 186 10.30 -2.37 -0.94
CA ARG A 186 10.77 -1.12 -1.58
C ARG A 186 9.79 0.06 -1.57
N MET A 187 8.67 -0.05 -0.85
CA MET A 187 7.58 0.92 -0.79
C MET A 187 7.36 1.46 0.63
N GLY A 188 8.27 1.16 1.55
CA GLY A 188 8.29 1.75 2.89
C GLY A 188 7.27 1.16 3.89
N ILE A 189 6.86 -0.10 3.70
CA ILE A 189 5.85 -0.78 4.51
C ILE A 189 6.36 -2.00 5.30
N CYS A 190 7.38 -2.72 4.79
CA CYS A 190 7.83 -3.98 5.41
C CYS A 190 8.99 -3.83 6.40
N HIS A 191 9.63 -2.65 6.47
CA HIS A 191 10.73 -2.33 7.37
C HIS A 191 11.99 -3.23 7.29
N THR A 192 12.07 -4.14 6.32
CA THR A 192 13.23 -5.04 6.14
C THR A 192 14.53 -4.27 5.84
N CYS A 193 14.43 -3.10 5.22
CA CYS A 193 15.57 -2.25 4.88
C CYS A 193 15.91 -1.21 5.96
N ASP A 194 15.30 -1.30 7.15
CA ASP A 194 15.60 -0.36 8.22
C ASP A 194 17.00 -0.58 8.77
N VAL A 195 17.76 0.51 8.88
CA VAL A 195 19.11 0.53 9.45
C VAL A 195 19.25 1.70 10.42
N PRO A 196 20.09 1.59 11.46
CA PRO A 196 20.32 2.70 12.37
C PRO A 196 21.06 3.84 11.66
N LEU A 197 20.62 5.08 11.91
CA LEU A 197 21.35 6.27 11.51
C LEU A 197 22.49 6.53 12.52
N ALA A 198 23.73 6.27 12.13
CA ALA A 198 24.88 6.44 13.02
C ALA A 198 25.17 7.92 13.34
N ALA A 199 25.11 8.79 12.33
CA ALA A 199 25.28 10.23 12.47
C ALA A 199 24.69 10.97 11.26
N GLY A 200 24.39 12.26 11.41
CA GLY A 200 23.90 13.14 10.35
C GLY A 200 22.39 13.32 10.37
N ARG A 201 21.83 13.70 9.22
CA ARG A 201 20.42 14.03 9.05
C ARG A 201 19.86 13.35 7.81
N VAL A 202 18.73 12.67 7.96
CA VAL A 202 18.00 12.03 6.85
C VAL A 202 16.55 12.46 6.87
N ARG A 203 15.91 12.50 5.70
CA ARG A 203 14.47 12.73 5.58
C ARG A 203 13.77 11.41 5.35
N ASP A 204 12.71 11.15 6.11
CA ASP A 204 11.79 10.06 5.81
C ASP A 204 10.87 10.50 4.65
N LEU A 205 11.05 9.93 3.46
CA LEU A 205 10.27 10.29 2.27
C LEU A 205 8.77 9.99 2.40
N ARG A 206 8.35 9.21 3.40
CA ARG A 206 6.93 8.89 3.62
C ARG A 206 6.21 9.95 4.45
N THR A 207 6.93 10.57 5.38
CA THR A 207 6.35 11.52 6.36
C THR A 207 6.90 12.94 6.22
N GLY A 208 7.97 13.11 5.46
CA GLY A 208 8.72 14.36 5.37
C GLY A 208 9.57 14.66 6.61
N ALA A 209 9.46 13.86 7.68
CA ALA A 209 10.14 14.11 8.94
C ALA A 209 11.67 14.01 8.80
N LEU A 210 12.36 14.98 9.39
CA LEU A 210 13.82 14.95 9.49
C LEU A 210 14.24 14.17 10.73
N ARG A 211 15.03 13.13 10.53
CA ARG A 211 15.70 12.39 11.60
C ARG A 211 17.15 12.83 11.68
N THR A 212 17.59 13.20 12.87
CA THR A 212 18.97 13.58 13.16
C THR A 212 19.56 12.65 14.19
N ALA A 213 20.76 12.13 13.93
CA ALA A 213 21.59 11.51 14.94
C ALA A 213 22.89 12.31 15.03
N TRP A 214 23.21 12.80 16.21
CA TRP A 214 24.53 13.33 16.50
C TRP A 214 25.30 12.22 17.18
N ARG A 215 26.55 11.99 16.77
CA ARG A 215 27.41 10.99 17.42
C ARG A 215 27.38 11.31 18.92
N GLN A 216 26.86 10.40 19.73
CA GLN A 216 27.03 10.50 21.18
C GLN A 216 28.52 10.36 21.42
N ASP A 217 29.18 11.45 21.76
CA ASP A 217 30.49 11.40 22.38
C ASP A 217 30.32 10.51 23.63
N THR A 218 31.05 9.39 23.66
CA THR A 218 31.27 8.64 24.88
C THR A 218 32.00 9.55 25.87
N VAL A 219 31.27 10.36 26.62
CA VAL A 219 31.76 10.97 27.84
C VAL A 219 31.24 10.12 28.99
N SER A 220 32.05 9.12 29.34
CA SER A 220 32.04 8.56 30.69
C SER A 220 32.48 9.66 31.65
N GLU A 221 31.52 10.32 32.30
CA GLU A 221 31.42 10.53 33.75
C GLU A 221 30.32 11.56 34.05
N ALA A 222 29.53 11.25 35.09
CA ALA A 222 28.29 11.92 35.45
C ALA A 222 28.52 13.16 36.37
N PRO A 223 27.46 13.81 36.89
CA PRO A 223 27.17 15.22 36.71
C PRO A 223 27.77 16.12 37.80
N ALA A 224 28.11 17.36 37.43
CA ALA A 224 28.25 18.46 38.38
C ALA A 224 27.32 19.60 37.99
N LEU A 225 26.31 19.81 38.83
CA LEU A 225 25.61 21.08 38.96
C LEU A 225 26.61 22.24 38.96
N ARG A 226 26.34 23.31 38.18
CA ARG A 226 26.13 24.67 38.69
C ARG A 226 25.85 25.67 37.58
N ALA A 227 24.95 26.58 37.95
CA ALA A 227 24.46 27.76 37.26
C ALA A 227 25.54 28.69 36.69
N ALA A 228 25.23 29.30 35.54
CA ALA A 228 25.09 30.74 35.36
C ALA A 228 24.20 31.00 34.13
#